data_AF-T0ZIY8-F1
#
_entry.id   AF-T0ZIY8-F1
#
_cell.length_a   1.000
_cell.length_b   1.000
_cell.length_c   1.000
_cell.angle_alpha   90.00
_cell.angle_beta   90.00
_cell.angle_gamma   90.00
#
_symmetry.space_group_name_H-M   'P 1'
#
loop_
_entity.id
_entity.type
_entity.pdbx_description
1 polymer ?
#
loop_
_entity_poly.entity_id
_entity_poly.type
_entity_poly.pdbx_seq_one_letter_code
_entity_poly.pdbx_strand_id
1 'polypeptide(L)'
;MAEVAGLGNTLKTNEQRLIEIQNQLVAIALRVPNLPEASVPDGADETENVEQRRWGTPRAFDFPVRDHVELGTRDGGLDGEAGARLSGARFTVLRGGIARLHRALAQFMLDLHTGEHGYTECNVPLLVNPEVMQGTGQLPK
;
A
#
# COMPACT_ATOMS: atom_id res chain seq x y z
N MET A 1 39.64 -42.55 18.20
CA MET A 1 38.42 -42.90 17.44
C MET A 1 37.14 -42.34 18.08
N ALA A 2 36.98 -42.36 19.42
CA ALA A 2 35.83 -41.75 20.10
C ALA A 2 35.76 -40.21 19.96
N GLU A 3 36.89 -39.50 19.97
CA GLU A 3 36.95 -38.04 19.74
C GLU A 3 36.43 -37.63 18.36
N VAL A 4 36.78 -38.36 17.31
CA VAL A 4 36.36 -38.06 15.93
C VAL A 4 34.85 -38.26 15.75
N ALA A 5 34.26 -39.24 16.43
CA ALA A 5 32.81 -39.46 16.43
C ALA A 5 32.04 -38.35 17.18
N GLY A 6 32.61 -37.79 18.25
CA GLY A 6 32.03 -36.67 18.98
C GLY A 6 31.99 -35.37 18.16
N LEU A 7 33.04 -35.11 17.38
CA LEU A 7 33.12 -33.93 16.50
C LEU A 7 31.98 -33.88 15.47
N GLY A 8 31.59 -35.03 14.90
CA GLY A 8 30.48 -35.08 13.95
C GLY A 8 29.13 -34.68 14.57
N ASN A 9 28.88 -35.11 15.80
CA ASN A 9 27.66 -34.72 16.53
C ASN A 9 27.69 -33.22 16.89
N THR A 10 28.83 -32.71 17.36
CA THR A 10 28.99 -31.27 17.66
C THR A 10 28.82 -30.40 16.42
N LEU A 11 29.37 -30.81 15.28
CA LEU A 11 29.19 -30.11 14.01
C LEU A 11 27.71 -30.02 13.64
N LYS A 12 27.00 -31.15 13.66
CA LYS A 12 25.56 -31.20 13.35
C LYS A 12 24.72 -30.31 14.28
N THR A 13 25.03 -30.30 15.58
CA THR A 13 24.37 -29.41 16.54
C THR A 13 24.65 -27.93 16.24
N ASN A 14 25.88 -27.59 15.89
CA ASN A 14 26.25 -26.21 15.57
C ASN A 14 25.62 -25.74 14.25
N GLU A 15 25.52 -26.60 13.24
CA GLU A 15 24.82 -26.30 11.98
C GLU A 15 23.34 -25.99 12.22
N GLN A 16 22.65 -26.80 13.02
CA GLN A 16 21.26 -26.55 13.39
C GLN A 16 21.10 -25.22 14.14
N ARG A 17 22.00 -24.95 15.10
CA ARG A 17 21.99 -23.70 15.87
C ARG A 17 22.28 -22.48 15.00
N LEU A 18 23.15 -22.59 14.00
CA LEU A 18 23.43 -21.53 13.04
C LEU A 18 22.18 -21.19 12.22
N ILE A 19 21.48 -22.20 11.71
CA ILE A 19 20.25 -22.01 10.94
C ILE A 19 19.20 -21.28 11.79
N GLU A 20 19.02 -21.68 13.05
CA GLU A 20 18.08 -21.04 13.96
C GLU A 20 18.42 -19.55 14.18
N ILE A 21 19.68 -19.24 14.48
CA ILE A 21 20.14 -17.86 14.71
C ILE A 21 19.99 -17.02 13.44
N GLN A 22 20.31 -17.58 12.27
CA GLN A 22 20.16 -16.87 10.99
C GLN A 22 18.68 -16.56 10.73
N ASN A 23 17.78 -17.51 10.98
CA ASN A 23 16.35 -17.27 10.81
C ASN A 23 15.84 -16.19 11.76
N GLN A 24 16.32 -16.15 13.02
CA GLN A 24 16.00 -15.08 13.97
C GLN A 24 16.52 -13.72 13.50
N LEU A 25 17.76 -13.67 13.01
CA LEU A 25 18.36 -12.45 12.47
C LEU A 25 17.59 -11.91 11.27
N VAL A 26 17.21 -12.78 10.33
CA VAL A 26 16.40 -12.41 9.16
C VAL A 26 15.03 -11.91 9.59
N ALA A 27 14.38 -12.58 10.56
CA ALA A 27 13.08 -12.16 11.07
C ALA A 27 13.13 -10.76 11.72
N ILE A 28 14.24 -10.41 12.39
CA ILE A 28 14.46 -9.06 12.93
C ILE A 28 14.72 -8.07 11.80
N ALA A 29 15.64 -8.39 10.88
CA ALA A 29 16.05 -7.51 9.80
C ALA A 29 14.88 -7.09 8.89
N LEU A 30 13.95 -8.02 8.62
CA LEU A 30 12.76 -7.75 7.81
C LEU A 30 11.77 -6.74 8.42
N ARG A 31 11.89 -6.45 9.73
CA ARG A 31 11.02 -5.51 10.45
C ARG A 31 11.64 -4.12 10.62
N VAL A 32 12.89 -3.95 10.21
CA VAL A 32 13.57 -2.66 10.30
C VAL A 32 13.06 -1.77 9.17
N PRO A 33 12.45 -0.61 9.45
CA PRO A 33 12.00 0.31 8.41
C PRO A 33 13.20 0.87 7.64
N ASN A 34 12.93 1.36 6.43
CA ASN A 34 13.98 2.00 5.64
C ASN A 34 14.53 3.25 6.35
N LEU A 35 15.81 3.54 6.15
CA LEU A 35 16.43 4.75 6.67
C LEU A 35 15.91 5.96 5.87
N PRO A 36 15.41 7.01 6.54
CA PRO A 36 15.09 8.27 5.88
C PRO A 36 16.33 8.84 5.19
N GLU A 37 16.13 9.49 4.05
CA GLU A 37 17.20 10.21 3.37
C GLU A 37 17.50 11.53 4.10
N ALA A 38 18.75 12.01 4.02
CA ALA A 38 19.23 13.11 4.86
C ALA A 38 18.52 14.46 4.63
N SER A 39 17.82 14.65 3.50
CA SER A 39 17.04 15.85 3.22
C SER A 39 15.61 15.80 3.77
N VAL A 40 15.16 14.64 4.28
CA VAL A 40 13.85 14.51 4.92
C VAL A 40 13.88 15.25 6.26
N PRO A 41 12.98 16.22 6.51
CA PRO A 41 12.92 16.91 7.80
C PRO A 41 12.58 15.95 8.94
N ASP A 42 13.22 16.13 10.08
CA ASP A 42 12.81 15.46 11.31
C ASP A 42 11.40 15.91 11.73
N GLY A 43 10.59 14.98 12.21
CA GLY A 43 9.26 15.25 12.75
C GLY A 43 8.67 14.02 13.44
N ALA A 44 7.91 14.22 14.51
CA ALA A 44 7.32 13.13 15.30
C ALA A 44 6.02 12.61 14.69
N ASP A 45 5.25 13.47 14.04
CA ASP A 45 3.95 13.16 13.46
C ASP A 45 3.61 14.06 12.25
N GLU A 46 2.41 13.91 11.69
CA GLU A 46 1.99 14.62 10.50
C GLU A 46 1.86 16.15 10.66
N THR A 47 1.84 16.67 11.89
CA THR A 47 1.73 18.11 12.16
C THR A 47 3.02 18.87 11.86
N GLU A 48 4.14 18.15 11.77
CA GLU A 48 5.48 18.68 11.46
C GLU A 48 5.80 18.62 9.95
N ASN A 49 4.87 18.15 9.12
CA ASN A 49 5.04 18.14 7.67
C ASN A 49 5.18 19.56 7.10
N VAL A 50 6.15 19.74 6.20
CA VAL A 50 6.43 21.04 5.56
C VAL A 50 5.83 21.11 4.16
N GLU A 51 4.91 22.07 3.93
CA GLU A 51 4.33 22.34 2.61
C GLU A 51 5.41 22.87 1.65
N GLN A 52 5.70 22.12 0.59
CA GLN A 52 6.73 22.48 -0.40
C GLN A 52 6.20 23.39 -1.51
N ARG A 53 4.95 23.17 -1.95
CA ARG A 53 4.33 23.93 -3.05
C ARG A 53 2.82 23.83 -3.00
N ARG A 54 2.17 24.87 -3.52
CA ARG A 54 0.72 24.93 -3.77
C ARG A 54 0.46 25.33 -5.21
N TRP A 55 -0.54 24.72 -5.84
CA TRP A 55 -0.97 25.07 -7.18
C TRP A 55 -2.48 25.28 -7.23
N GLY A 56 -2.91 26.36 -7.88
CA GLY A 56 -4.31 26.78 -7.93
C GLY A 56 -4.77 27.56 -6.69
N THR A 57 -6.07 27.82 -6.60
CA THR A 57 -6.70 28.51 -5.46
C THR A 57 -7.97 27.74 -5.09
N PRO A 58 -8.16 27.36 -3.81
CA PRO A 58 -9.39 26.71 -3.37
C PRO A 58 -10.62 27.53 -3.78
N ARG A 59 -11.59 26.88 -4.41
CA ARG A 59 -12.79 27.55 -4.92
C ARG A 59 -13.59 28.16 -3.77
N ALA A 60 -13.97 29.43 -3.91
CA ALA A 60 -14.98 30.05 -3.08
C ALA A 60 -16.38 29.66 -3.57
N PHE A 61 -17.27 29.37 -2.62
CA PHE A 61 -18.67 29.03 -2.88
C PHE A 61 -19.58 30.05 -2.20
N ASP A 62 -20.63 30.45 -2.90
CA ASP A 62 -21.70 31.34 -2.42
C ASP A 62 -22.91 30.56 -1.85
N PHE A 63 -22.73 29.25 -1.64
CA PHE A 63 -23.73 28.34 -1.09
C PHE A 63 -23.09 27.35 -0.09
N PRO A 64 -23.90 26.72 0.80
CA PRO A 64 -23.41 25.67 1.69
C PRO A 64 -22.86 24.47 0.90
N VAL A 65 -21.56 24.21 1.07
CA VAL A 65 -20.86 23.11 0.39
C VAL A 65 -21.30 21.77 0.99
N ARG A 66 -21.56 20.82 0.10
CA ARG A 66 -21.91 19.44 0.44
C ARG A 66 -20.70 18.54 0.21
N ASP A 67 -20.55 17.51 1.03
CA ASP A 67 -19.50 16.53 0.82
C ASP A 67 -19.82 15.58 -0.36
N HIS A 68 -18.85 14.75 -0.71
CA HIS A 68 -19.00 13.81 -1.83
C HIS A 68 -20.07 12.73 -1.56
N VAL A 69 -20.36 12.39 -0.29
CA VAL A 69 -21.36 11.39 0.07
C VAL A 69 -22.76 11.96 -0.18
N GLU A 70 -23.05 13.15 0.32
CA GLU A 70 -24.33 13.84 0.10
C GLU A 70 -24.57 14.11 -1.39
N LEU A 71 -23.53 14.49 -2.13
CA LEU A 71 -23.63 14.70 -3.58
C LEU A 71 -23.89 13.40 -4.33
N GLY A 72 -23.18 12.32 -4.01
CA GLY A 72 -23.29 11.07 -4.74
C GLY A 72 -24.54 10.25 -4.41
N THR A 73 -25.06 10.38 -3.19
CA THR A 73 -26.29 9.68 -2.75
C THR A 73 -27.56 10.28 -3.36
N ARG A 74 -27.56 11.58 -3.67
CA ARG A 74 -28.72 12.33 -4.21
C ARG A 74 -29.39 11.66 -5.42
N ASP A 75 -28.58 11.17 -6.35
CA ASP A 75 -29.04 10.50 -7.58
C ASP A 75 -28.83 8.99 -7.54
N GLY A 76 -28.53 8.42 -6.36
CA GLY A 76 -28.24 6.99 -6.18
C GLY A 76 -26.92 6.54 -6.82
N GLY A 77 -26.01 7.47 -7.13
CA GLY A 77 -24.73 7.20 -7.80
C GLY A 77 -23.65 6.64 -6.87
N LEU A 78 -23.70 6.98 -5.58
CA LEU A 78 -22.92 6.38 -4.48
C LEU A 78 -23.86 5.66 -3.52
N ASP A 79 -23.81 4.34 -3.52
CA ASP A 79 -24.72 3.48 -2.77
C ASP A 79 -23.93 2.67 -1.72
N GLY A 80 -23.73 3.30 -0.56
CA GLY A 80 -23.02 2.71 0.58
C GLY A 80 -23.80 1.60 1.27
N GLU A 81 -25.14 1.66 1.26
CA GLU A 81 -26.00 0.63 1.83
C GLU A 81 -25.89 -0.68 1.05
N ALA A 82 -25.97 -0.62 -0.29
CA ALA A 82 -25.75 -1.81 -1.11
C ALA A 82 -24.33 -2.34 -0.96
N GLY A 83 -23.33 -1.45 -0.85
CA GLY A 83 -21.94 -1.84 -0.56
C GLY A 83 -21.83 -2.62 0.76
N ALA A 84 -22.42 -2.09 1.82
CA ALA A 84 -22.44 -2.73 3.14
C ALA A 84 -23.16 -4.07 3.13
N ARG A 85 -24.29 -4.18 2.41
CA ARG A 85 -25.02 -5.45 2.27
C ARG A 85 -24.23 -6.51 1.52
N LEU A 86 -23.43 -6.12 0.53
CA LEU A 86 -22.65 -7.05 -0.30
C LEU A 86 -21.34 -7.50 0.37
N SER A 87 -20.67 -6.61 1.10
CA SER A 87 -19.28 -6.83 1.51
C SER A 87 -18.92 -6.27 2.89
N GLY A 88 -19.89 -5.69 3.62
CA GLY A 88 -19.66 -5.08 4.94
C GLY A 88 -19.18 -3.63 4.87
N ALA A 89 -18.76 -3.09 6.01
CA ALA A 89 -18.35 -1.69 6.12
C ALA A 89 -17.18 -1.35 5.16
N ARG A 90 -17.09 -0.07 4.74
CA ARG A 90 -16.08 0.47 3.82
C ARG A 90 -16.16 -0.03 2.37
N PHE A 91 -17.31 -0.56 1.96
CA PHE A 91 -17.63 -0.84 0.55
C PHE A 91 -18.75 0.10 0.04
N THR A 92 -18.75 0.38 -1.26
CA THR A 92 -19.75 1.26 -1.90
C THR A 92 -20.00 0.80 -3.33
N VAL A 93 -21.25 0.80 -3.75
CA VAL A 93 -21.64 0.52 -5.14
C VAL A 93 -21.75 1.84 -5.91
N LEU A 94 -21.07 1.94 -7.04
CA LEU A 94 -21.17 3.09 -7.94
C LEU A 94 -22.22 2.82 -9.04
N ARG A 95 -23.05 3.81 -9.38
CA ARG A 95 -24.06 3.70 -10.45
C ARG A 95 -24.08 4.89 -11.40
N GLY A 96 -24.62 4.67 -12.60
CA GLY A 96 -24.94 5.72 -13.56
C GLY A 96 -23.77 6.64 -13.92
N GLY A 97 -24.03 7.95 -13.90
CA GLY A 97 -23.04 8.98 -14.24
C GLY A 97 -21.79 8.95 -13.36
N ILE A 98 -21.94 8.65 -12.06
CA ILE A 98 -20.82 8.55 -11.11
C ILE A 98 -19.92 7.36 -11.46
N ALA A 99 -20.48 6.19 -11.75
CA ALA A 99 -19.71 5.03 -12.19
C ALA A 99 -18.97 5.30 -13.51
N ARG A 100 -19.63 5.99 -14.46
CA ARG A 100 -19.00 6.40 -15.73
C ARG A 100 -17.84 7.37 -15.50
N LEU A 101 -18.01 8.36 -14.62
CA LEU A 101 -16.96 9.32 -14.28
C LEU A 101 -15.77 8.65 -13.60
N HIS A 102 -16.02 7.75 -12.64
CA HIS A 102 -14.98 6.97 -11.98
C HIS A 102 -14.12 6.20 -13.00
N ARG A 103 -14.75 5.52 -13.97
CA ARG A 103 -14.03 4.86 -15.07
C ARG A 103 -13.25 5.85 -15.93
N ALA A 104 -13.85 6.98 -16.30
CA ALA A 104 -13.20 7.98 -17.14
C ALA A 104 -11.92 8.55 -16.51
N LEU A 105 -11.90 8.77 -15.19
CA LEU A 105 -10.71 9.22 -14.47
C LEU A 105 -9.56 8.20 -14.57
N ALA A 106 -9.85 6.92 -14.33
CA ALA A 106 -8.82 5.87 -14.43
C ALA A 106 -8.25 5.75 -15.85
N GLN A 107 -9.10 5.86 -16.89
CA GLN A 107 -8.66 5.83 -18.28
C GLN A 107 -7.78 7.04 -18.61
N PHE A 108 -8.20 8.25 -18.22
CA PHE A 108 -7.38 9.45 -18.39
C PHE A 108 -5.98 9.32 -17.76
N MET A 109 -5.89 8.76 -16.55
CA MET A 109 -4.61 8.54 -15.89
C MET A 109 -3.70 7.58 -16.67
N LEU A 110 -4.26 6.47 -17.18
CA LEU A 110 -3.50 5.50 -17.99
C LEU A 110 -3.02 6.13 -19.30
N ASP A 111 -3.90 6.82 -20.03
CA ASP A 111 -3.58 7.47 -21.30
C ASP A 111 -2.48 8.53 -21.13
N LEU A 112 -2.58 9.36 -20.09
CA LEU A 112 -1.58 10.38 -19.78
C LEU A 112 -0.21 9.75 -19.52
N HIS A 113 -0.14 8.72 -18.67
CA HIS A 113 1.13 8.14 -18.26
C HIS A 113 1.79 7.31 -19.37
N THR A 114 0.99 6.60 -20.17
CA THR A 114 1.49 5.81 -21.30
C THR A 114 1.83 6.66 -22.52
N GLY A 115 1.06 7.71 -22.79
CA GLY A 115 1.24 8.58 -23.94
C GLY A 115 2.30 9.67 -23.76
N GLU A 116 2.40 10.27 -22.56
CA GLU A 116 3.23 11.46 -22.35
C GLU A 116 4.42 11.23 -21.39
N HIS A 117 4.30 10.29 -20.44
CA HIS A 117 5.33 10.09 -19.41
C HIS A 117 6.20 8.84 -19.64
N GLY A 118 5.97 8.09 -20.72
CA GLY A 118 6.81 6.96 -21.12
C GLY A 118 6.63 5.68 -20.28
N TYR A 119 5.50 5.53 -19.58
CA TYR A 119 5.19 4.30 -18.85
C TYR A 119 4.69 3.20 -19.80
N THR A 120 5.05 1.95 -19.53
CA THR A 120 4.47 0.77 -20.19
C THR A 120 3.24 0.31 -19.40
N GLU A 121 2.10 0.15 -20.09
CA GLU A 121 0.90 -0.39 -19.46
C GLU A 121 1.05 -1.89 -19.15
N CYS A 122 0.67 -2.30 -17.94
CA CYS A 122 0.77 -3.68 -17.47
C CYS A 122 -0.56 -4.12 -16.85
N ASN A 123 -1.07 -5.28 -17.27
CA ASN A 123 -2.19 -5.96 -16.62
C ASN A 123 -1.66 -7.08 -15.71
N VAL A 124 -1.91 -6.98 -14.41
CA VAL A 124 -1.24 -7.80 -13.38
C VAL A 124 -2.23 -8.58 -12.51
N PRO A 125 -1.82 -9.71 -11.89
CA PRO A 125 -2.65 -10.42 -10.92
C PRO A 125 -2.98 -9.56 -9.69
N LEU A 126 -4.23 -9.64 -9.22
CA LEU A 126 -4.69 -8.94 -7.99
C LEU A 126 -4.47 -9.76 -6.71
N LEU A 127 -4.26 -11.07 -6.85
CA LEU A 127 -3.88 -11.99 -5.77
C LEU A 127 -2.44 -12.43 -6.02
N VAL A 128 -1.59 -12.31 -5.01
CA VAL A 128 -0.15 -12.55 -5.11
C VAL A 128 0.34 -13.48 -3.99
N ASN A 129 1.47 -14.14 -4.23
CA ASN A 129 2.09 -15.00 -3.24
C ASN A 129 2.74 -14.18 -2.11
N PRO A 130 2.92 -14.75 -0.90
CA PRO A 130 3.53 -14.05 0.23
C PRO A 130 4.92 -13.47 -0.06
N GLU A 131 5.72 -14.11 -0.91
CA GLU A 131 7.07 -13.66 -1.27
C GLU A 131 7.04 -12.32 -2.00
N VAL A 132 6.00 -12.06 -2.80
CA VAL A 132 5.79 -10.77 -3.49
C VAL A 132 5.50 -9.69 -2.47
N MET A 133 4.61 -9.96 -1.50
CA MET A 133 4.28 -9.02 -0.43
C MET A 133 5.49 -8.74 0.48
N GLN A 134 6.37 -9.73 0.65
CA GLN A 134 7.62 -9.55 1.36
C GLN A 134 8.59 -8.66 0.59
N GLY A 135 8.72 -8.87 -0.72
CA GLY A 135 9.59 -8.08 -1.59
C GLY A 135 9.27 -6.57 -1.58
N THR A 136 8.02 -6.19 -1.32
CA THR A 136 7.56 -4.80 -1.25
C THR A 136 7.25 -4.30 0.17
N GLY A 137 7.59 -5.09 1.21
CA GLY A 137 7.53 -4.69 2.62
C GLY A 137 6.14 -4.75 3.27
N GLN A 138 5.13 -5.32 2.63
CA GLN A 138 3.82 -5.55 3.28
C GLN A 138 3.88 -6.71 4.28
N LEU A 139 4.81 -7.65 4.09
CA LEU A 139 5.10 -8.76 5.01
C LEU A 139 6.61 -8.87 5.29
N PRO A 140 7.01 -9.43 6.44
CA PRO A 140 6.27 -9.39 7.70
C PRO A 140 6.16 -7.94 8.19
N LYS A 141 5.08 -7.59 8.90
CA LYS A 141 5.06 -6.37 9.72
C LYS A 141 5.82 -6.63 11.01
#